data_AF-S7VM46-F1
#
_entry.id   AF-S7VM46-F1
#
_cell.length_a   1.000
_cell.length_b   1.000
_cell.length_c   1.000
_cell.angle_alpha   90.00
_cell.angle_beta   90.00
_cell.angle_gamma   90.00
#
_symmetry.space_group_name_H-M   'P 1'
#
loop_
_entity.id
_entity.type
_entity.pdbx_description
1 polymer ?
#
loop_
_entity_poly.entity_id
_entity_poly.type
_entity_poly.pdbx_seq_one_letter_code
_entity_poly.pdbx_strand_id
1 'polypeptide(L)'
;MNIHIQPKSAAEITITISDDGIGRMRSKALKTDHQKKQNSKGMNNIKKRVAILNEMYKDKVDVTIADFQELEDAGTKVIVTIKKD
;
A
#
# COMPACT_ATOMS: atom_id res chain seq x y z
N MET A 1 -11.19 0.87 -9.17
CA MET A 1 -10.44 1.34 -7.98
C MET A 1 -11.42 1.84 -6.95
N ASN A 2 -11.35 1.32 -5.72
CA ASN A 2 -12.21 1.70 -4.60
C ASN A 2 -11.35 2.29 -3.47
N ILE A 3 -11.82 3.38 -2.86
CA ILE A 3 -11.18 4.00 -1.69
C ILE A 3 -12.21 4.05 -0.57
N HIS A 4 -11.87 3.48 0.57
CA HIS A 4 -12.71 3.46 1.77
C HIS A 4 -11.95 4.03 2.96
N ILE A 5 -12.56 4.98 3.67
CA ILE A 5 -11.97 5.61 4.84
C ILE A 5 -12.89 5.33 6.03
N GLN A 6 -12.34 4.77 7.10
CA GLN A 6 -13.12 4.46 8.28
C GLN A 6 -12.30 4.61 9.57
N PRO A 7 -12.93 5.01 10.68
CA PRO A 7 -12.33 4.85 11.99
C PRO A 7 -12.04 3.37 12.26
N LYS A 8 -10.86 3.07 12.79
CA LYS A 8 -10.50 1.76 13.34
C LYS A 8 -10.64 1.74 14.86
N SER A 9 -10.40 2.88 15.49
CA SER A 9 -10.66 3.13 16.92
C SER A 9 -10.86 4.63 17.15
N ALA A 10 -11.07 5.05 18.39
CA ALA A 10 -11.14 6.48 18.76
C ALA A 10 -9.87 7.27 18.41
N ALA A 11 -8.73 6.57 18.27
CA ALA A 11 -7.43 7.15 17.99
C ALA A 11 -6.81 6.63 16.68
N GLU A 12 -7.55 5.91 15.83
CA GLU A 12 -7.00 5.38 14.58
C GLU A 12 -7.99 5.49 13.44
N ILE A 13 -7.51 5.90 12.27
CA ILE A 13 -8.24 5.86 11.00
C ILE A 13 -7.54 4.89 10.07
N THR A 14 -8.31 4.11 9.32
CA THR A 14 -7.83 3.24 8.26
C THR A 14 -8.35 3.72 6.91
N ILE A 15 -7.43 3.88 5.96
CA ILE A 15 -7.71 4.16 4.56
C ILE A 15 -7.38 2.90 3.78
N THR A 16 -8.37 2.30 3.14
CA THR A 16 -8.21 1.13 2.28
C THR A 16 -8.37 1.55 0.83
N ILE A 17 -7.39 1.22 0.01
CA ILE A 17 -7.42 1.42 -1.45
C ILE A 17 -7.35 0.04 -2.09
N SER A 18 -8.30 -0.30 -2.94
CA SER A 18 -8.26 -1.55 -3.68
C SER A 18 -8.48 -1.39 -5.18
N ASP A 19 -7.81 -2.24 -5.93
CA ASP A 19 -8.03 -2.47 -7.35
C ASP A 19 -8.15 -3.97 -7.63
N ASP A 20 -8.85 -4.27 -8.71
CA ASP A 20 -9.15 -5.59 -9.26
C ASP A 20 -8.21 -5.96 -10.42
N GLY A 21 -6.99 -5.38 -10.44
CA GLY A 21 -6.00 -5.70 -11.45
C GLY A 21 -5.45 -7.13 -11.35
N ILE A 22 -4.52 -7.47 -12.25
CA ILE A 22 -3.91 -8.81 -12.39
C ILE A 22 -3.14 -9.36 -11.17
N GLY A 23 -3.03 -8.58 -10.09
CA GLY A 23 -2.26 -8.95 -8.91
C GLY A 23 -0.75 -8.71 -9.03
N ARG A 24 -0.11 -8.55 -7.86
CA ARG A 24 1.29 -8.11 -7.73
C ARG A 24 2.28 -9.17 -8.21
N MET A 25 1.98 -10.45 -7.99
CA MET A 25 2.84 -11.56 -8.45
C MET A 25 2.89 -11.64 -9.97
N ARG A 26 1.73 -11.68 -10.63
CA ARG A 26 1.62 -11.71 -12.10
C ARG A 26 2.19 -10.44 -12.73
N SER A 27 1.89 -9.28 -12.15
CA SER A 27 2.50 -8.00 -12.55
C SER A 27 4.03 -8.04 -12.46
N LYS A 28 4.61 -8.68 -11.43
CA LYS A 28 6.07 -8.82 -11.30
C LYS A 28 6.65 -9.79 -12.33
N ALA A 29 5.96 -10.88 -12.66
CA ALA A 29 6.41 -11.86 -13.65
C ALA A 29 6.43 -11.29 -15.08
N LEU A 30 5.47 -10.44 -15.43
CA LEU A 30 5.34 -9.81 -16.75
C LEU A 30 6.30 -8.63 -17.00
N LYS A 31 7.02 -8.16 -15.97
CA LYS A 31 7.98 -7.07 -16.14
C LYS A 31 9.14 -7.49 -17.03
N THR A 32 9.56 -6.61 -17.92
CA THR A 32 10.79 -6.80 -18.71
C THR A 32 12.03 -6.71 -17.83
N ASP A 33 13.16 -7.26 -18.25
CA ASP A 33 14.39 -7.27 -17.44
C ASP A 33 14.91 -5.86 -17.12
N HIS A 34 14.65 -4.88 -18.00
CA HIS A 34 14.91 -3.46 -17.72
C HIS A 34 14.04 -2.90 -16.59
N GLN A 35 12.76 -3.32 -16.52
CA GLN A 35 11.84 -2.92 -15.44
C GLN A 35 12.12 -3.66 -14.13
N LYS A 36 12.62 -4.90 -14.18
CA LYS A 36 13.03 -5.66 -12.98
C LYS A 36 14.23 -5.03 -12.28
N LYS A 37 15.16 -4.42 -13.03
CA LYS A 37 16.36 -3.75 -12.50
C LYS A 37 16.05 -2.50 -11.66
N GLN A 38 14.91 -1.82 -11.91
CA GLN A 38 14.46 -0.72 -11.06
C GLN A 38 13.34 -1.18 -10.13
N ASN A 39 13.61 -1.15 -8.82
CA ASN A 39 12.56 -1.20 -7.80
C ASN A 39 11.53 -0.09 -8.08
N SER A 40 10.25 -0.37 -7.77
CA SER A 40 9.14 0.56 -7.99
C SER A 40 9.47 1.96 -7.45
N LYS A 41 9.65 2.94 -8.35
CA LYS A 41 9.90 4.35 -7.98
C LYS A 41 8.79 4.87 -7.07
N GLY A 42 7.54 4.52 -7.37
CA GLY A 42 6.38 4.84 -6.54
C GLY A 42 6.53 4.29 -5.12
N MET A 43 6.85 3.00 -4.98
CA MET A 43 7.00 2.37 -3.67
C MET A 43 8.19 2.96 -2.88
N ASN A 44 9.31 3.24 -3.56
CA ASN A 44 10.45 3.90 -2.93
C ASN A 44 10.07 5.31 -2.44
N ASN A 45 9.28 6.06 -3.20
CA ASN A 45 8.80 7.38 -2.79
C ASN A 45 7.86 7.27 -1.59
N ILE A 46 6.93 6.31 -1.60
CA ILE A 46 6.01 6.07 -0.47
C ILE A 46 6.78 5.69 0.79
N LYS A 47 7.74 4.75 0.72
CA LYS A 47 8.57 4.36 1.87
C LYS A 47 9.30 5.56 2.48
N LYS A 48 9.89 6.42 1.63
CA LYS A 48 10.54 7.66 2.09
C LYS A 48 9.56 8.61 2.77
N ARG A 49 8.36 8.78 2.21
CA ARG A 49 7.31 9.64 2.79
C ARG A 49 6.83 9.14 4.14
N VAL A 50 6.57 7.83 4.27
CA VAL A 50 6.16 7.21 5.54
C VAL A 50 7.26 7.35 6.59
N ALA A 51 8.52 7.12 6.23
CA ALA A 51 9.65 7.29 7.14
C ALA A 51 9.74 8.74 7.68
N ILE A 52 9.63 9.75 6.81
CA ILE A 52 9.64 11.17 7.21
C ILE A 52 8.48 11.47 8.17
N LEU A 53 7.28 11.00 7.87
CA LEU A 53 6.11 11.22 8.73
C LEU A 53 6.28 10.57 10.11
N ASN A 54 6.85 9.36 10.16
CA ASN A 54 7.08 8.66 11.42
C ASN A 54 8.23 9.27 12.23
N GLU A 55 9.25 9.85 11.58
CA GLU A 55 10.29 10.64 12.23
C GLU A 55 9.71 11.89 12.89
N MET A 56 8.82 12.61 12.20
CA MET A 56 8.20 13.83 12.71
C MET A 56 7.17 13.58 13.81
N TYR A 57 6.42 12.47 13.74
CA TYR A 57 5.23 12.27 14.58
C TYR A 57 5.27 11.00 15.46
N LYS A 58 6.36 10.24 15.50
CA LYS A 58 6.54 8.96 16.26
C LYS A 58 5.60 7.83 15.81
N ASP A 59 5.93 7.18 14.69
CA ASP A 59 5.26 5.95 14.21
C ASP A 59 3.73 6.04 14.08
N LYS A 60 3.25 7.16 13.53
CA LYS A 60 1.82 7.42 13.33
C LYS A 60 1.25 6.79 12.08
N VAL A 61 2.07 6.50 11.09
CA VAL A 61 1.63 6.01 9.78
C VAL A 61 2.17 4.61 9.55
N ASP A 62 1.26 3.66 9.34
CA ASP A 62 1.57 2.31 8.88
C ASP A 62 0.96 2.07 7.49
N VAL A 63 1.66 1.31 6.65
CA VAL A 63 1.20 0.94 5.31
C VAL A 63 1.41 -0.54 5.09
N THR A 64 0.32 -1.27 4.91
CA THR A 64 0.29 -2.70 4.60
C THR A 64 -0.29 -2.94 3.21
N ILE A 65 0.26 -3.91 2.48
CA ILE A 65 -0.20 -4.28 1.13
C ILE A 65 -0.50 -5.77 1.08
N ALA A 66 -1.74 -6.11 0.76
CA ALA A 66 -2.24 -7.47 0.61
C ALA A 66 -2.85 -7.67 -0.79
N ASP A 67 -3.20 -8.91 -1.10
CA ASP A 67 -4.04 -9.20 -2.27
C ASP A 67 -5.48 -8.81 -1.94
N PHE A 68 -6.23 -8.37 -2.96
CA PHE A 68 -7.61 -7.94 -2.77
C PHE A 68 -8.55 -9.14 -2.65
N GLN A 69 -8.26 -10.22 -3.37
CA GLN A 69 -9.07 -11.42 -3.46
C GLN A 69 -8.22 -12.67 -3.73
N GLU A 70 -8.72 -13.85 -3.37
CA GLU A 70 -8.07 -15.14 -3.62
C GLU A 70 -8.47 -15.71 -4.99
N LEU A 71 -8.20 -14.93 -6.05
CA LEU A 71 -8.46 -15.31 -7.46
C LEU A 71 -7.17 -15.19 -8.28
N GLU A 72 -7.16 -15.71 -9.51
CA GLU A 72 -6.01 -15.60 -10.42
C GLU A 72 -5.59 -14.14 -10.61
N ASP A 73 -6.56 -13.28 -10.92
CA ASP A 73 -6.41 -11.84 -10.86
C ASP A 73 -6.72 -11.38 -9.43
N ALA A 74 -5.71 -11.47 -8.57
CA ALA A 74 -5.86 -11.26 -7.13
C ALA A 74 -6.11 -9.79 -6.74
N GLY A 75 -5.98 -8.85 -7.66
CA GLY A 75 -6.04 -7.42 -7.36
C GLY A 75 -4.92 -6.95 -6.43
N THR A 76 -5.05 -5.71 -5.94
CA THR A 76 -4.19 -5.18 -4.86
C THR A 76 -5.06 -4.48 -3.83
N LYS A 77 -4.75 -4.70 -2.55
CA LYS A 77 -5.34 -3.98 -1.43
C LYS A 77 -4.24 -3.29 -0.62
N VAL A 78 -4.28 -1.97 -0.56
CA VAL A 78 -3.40 -1.15 0.26
C VAL A 78 -4.18 -0.66 1.47
N ILE A 79 -3.62 -0.82 2.65
CA ILE A 79 -4.20 -0.42 3.92
C ILE A 79 -3.24 0.58 4.57
N VAL A 80 -3.69 1.80 4.79
CA VAL A 80 -2.95 2.83 5.51
C VAL A 80 -3.62 3.06 6.85
N THR A 81 -2.90 2.92 7.95
CA THR A 81 -3.38 3.24 9.30
C THR A 81 -2.70 4.52 9.77
N ILE A 82 -3.51 5.48 10.22
CA ILE A 82 -3.03 6.74 10.80
C ILE A 82 -3.51 6.80 12.25
N LYS A 83 -2.55 6.96 13.18
CA LYS A 83 -2.81 7.12 14.61
C LYS A 83 -2.95 8.59 14.95
N LYS A 84 -3.95 8.92 15.76
CA LYS A 84 -4.11 10.20 16.45
C LYS A 84 -3.11 10.29 17.61
N ASP A 85 -2.82 11.50 18.05
CA ASP A 85 -2.05 11.79 19.26
C ASP A 85 -2.76 11.35 20.54
#